data_AF-A0A2V5V2N7-F1
#
_entry.id   AF-A0A2V5V2N7-F1
#
_cell.length_a   1.000
_cell.length_b   1.000
_cell.length_c   1.000
_cell.angle_alpha   90.00
_cell.angle_beta   90.00
_cell.angle_gamma   90.00
#
_symmetry.space_group_name_H-M   'P 1'
#
loop_
_entity.id
_entity.type
_entity.pdbx_description
1 polymer ?
#
loop_
_entity_poly.entity_id
_entity_poly.type
_entity_poly.pdbx_seq_one_letter_code
_entity_poly.pdbx_strand_id
1 'polypeptide(L)'
;TAQVLLAVIASMYAVYHGPKGLRAIAERVHKLTSQFANGLRALGLQISYADFFDTVCVEVESSAAILEHAEKAGCNLRALGPGAVGISFDETTTPRDIELLMSIFRGTHVRDVADADLGEPPNRIPQSAIRASQFLTHPIFNTHDTETEMLRYLKKLESRDLSLTTSMIPLGSCTMKLNATAEMFPISWPEISKLHPFAPPEQTAGYMEMGEQLEIWLAEITGFDAISLQPNAGSQGEFAGLLAIREYHASRGETHRNVCLIPTSAHGTNPASAVMAGFKVVPVACLKDGDIDLADLRAKADAHARDLAALMVTYPSTHGVFEPTIREICDIVHAHGGQVYMDGANMNAQVGLCRPGDYGADVCHLNLHKTFCIPHGGGGPGVGPIGVAKHLAPYLPRESILDPETGKVIFGEGERGMRP
;
A
#
# COMPACT_ATOMS: atom_id res chain seq x y z
N THR A 1 -5.80 -10.54 -5.56
CA THR A 1 -4.35 -10.25 -5.45
C THR A 1 -4.04 -9.87 -4.02
N ALA A 2 -2.95 -10.38 -3.46
CA ALA A 2 -2.43 -10.06 -2.14
C ALA A 2 -0.94 -9.68 -2.27
N GLN A 3 -0.05 -10.31 -1.49
CA GLN A 3 1.40 -10.06 -1.48
C GLN A 3 2.22 -11.36 -1.49
N VAL A 4 1.85 -12.32 -2.36
CA VAL A 4 2.44 -13.67 -2.35
C VAL A 4 3.95 -13.66 -2.56
N LEU A 5 4.48 -12.94 -3.55
CA LEU A 5 5.92 -12.86 -3.79
C LEU A 5 6.68 -12.33 -2.56
N LEU A 6 6.15 -11.29 -1.91
CA LEU A 6 6.77 -10.71 -0.70
C LEU A 6 6.69 -11.67 0.49
N ALA A 7 5.59 -12.42 0.62
CA ALA A 7 5.46 -13.47 1.63
C ALA A 7 6.45 -14.62 1.38
N VAL A 8 6.67 -14.99 0.13
CA VAL A 8 7.71 -15.96 -0.25
C VAL A 8 9.09 -15.42 0.15
N ILE A 9 9.43 -14.18 -0.20
CA ILE A 9 10.71 -13.56 0.19
C ILE A 9 10.90 -13.58 1.71
N ALA A 10 9.89 -13.16 2.48
CA ALA A 10 9.95 -13.19 3.94
C ALA A 10 10.11 -14.61 4.50
N SER A 11 9.45 -15.61 3.89
CA SER A 11 9.63 -17.01 4.27
C SER A 11 11.03 -17.53 3.96
N MET A 12 11.62 -17.10 2.84
CA MET A 12 12.98 -17.48 2.42
C MET A 12 14.04 -16.82 3.31
N TYR A 13 13.82 -15.58 3.76
CA TYR A 13 14.63 -14.94 4.79
C TYR A 13 14.60 -15.75 6.10
N ALA A 14 13.43 -16.20 6.55
CA ALA A 14 13.31 -17.05 7.74
C ALA A 14 13.93 -18.45 7.57
N VAL A 15 13.82 -19.06 6.38
CA VAL A 15 14.48 -20.33 6.05
C VAL A 15 15.99 -20.20 6.08
N TYR A 16 16.52 -19.13 5.50
CA TYR A 16 17.96 -18.90 5.38
C TYR A 16 18.63 -18.59 6.72
N HIS A 17 17.99 -17.76 7.55
CA HIS A 17 18.54 -17.40 8.87
C HIS A 17 18.21 -18.42 9.96
N GLY A 18 17.09 -19.14 9.83
CA GLY A 18 16.59 -20.04 10.87
C GLY A 18 16.31 -19.34 12.21
N PRO A 19 15.95 -20.09 13.26
CA PRO A 19 15.66 -19.51 14.57
C PRO A 19 16.88 -18.85 15.23
N LYS A 20 18.10 -19.36 14.96
CA LYS A 20 19.35 -18.83 15.54
C LYS A 20 19.75 -17.50 14.90
N GLY A 21 19.72 -17.40 13.56
CA GLY A 21 20.09 -16.18 12.85
C GLY A 21 19.12 -15.05 13.14
N LEU A 22 17.81 -15.32 13.10
CA LEU A 22 16.80 -14.31 13.44
C LEU A 22 16.93 -13.81 14.88
N ARG A 23 17.25 -14.69 15.83
CA ARG A 23 17.53 -14.31 17.21
C ARG A 23 18.79 -13.43 17.29
N ALA A 24 19.87 -13.80 16.62
CA ALA A 24 21.11 -13.02 16.61
C ALA A 24 20.92 -11.62 16.00
N ILE A 25 20.12 -11.50 14.93
CA ILE A 25 19.74 -10.21 14.33
C ILE A 25 18.97 -9.37 15.35
N ALA A 26 17.92 -9.93 15.96
CA ALA A 26 17.11 -9.23 16.96
C ALA A 26 17.93 -8.80 18.19
N GLU A 27 18.80 -9.67 18.69
CA GLU A 27 19.70 -9.37 19.82
C GLU A 27 20.71 -8.27 19.47
N ARG A 28 21.24 -8.27 18.24
CA ARG A 28 22.15 -7.20 17.77
C ARG A 28 21.44 -5.85 17.69
N VAL A 29 20.25 -5.80 17.07
CA VAL A 29 19.45 -4.57 16.97
C VAL A 29 19.13 -4.03 18.37
N HIS A 30 18.67 -4.91 19.27
CA HIS A 30 18.39 -4.54 20.65
C HIS A 30 19.63 -4.05 21.40
N LYS A 31 20.77 -4.72 21.22
CA LYS A 31 22.04 -4.33 21.87
C LYS A 31 22.47 -2.92 21.44
N LEU A 32 22.44 -2.61 20.14
CA LEU A 32 22.80 -1.30 19.62
C LEU A 32 21.82 -0.22 20.12
N THR A 33 20.53 -0.52 20.14
CA THR A 33 19.50 0.37 20.70
C THR A 33 19.75 0.67 22.18
N SER A 34 20.09 -0.37 22.97
CA SER A 34 20.36 -0.22 24.41
C SER A 34 21.69 0.50 24.68
N GLN A 35 22.72 0.32 23.83
CA GLN A 35 23.96 1.10 23.88
C GLN A 35 23.68 2.59 23.68
N PHE A 36 22.92 2.93 22.63
CA PHE A 36 22.52 4.31 22.38
C PHE A 36 21.74 4.90 23.57
N ALA A 37 20.74 4.18 24.07
CA ALA A 37 19.95 4.61 25.22
C ALA A 37 20.78 4.86 26.48
N ASN A 38 21.78 4.01 26.77
CA ASN A 38 22.68 4.24 27.90
C ASN A 38 23.58 5.45 27.67
N GLY A 39 24.08 5.61 26.45
CA GLY A 39 24.86 6.78 26.05
C GLY A 39 24.09 8.08 26.29
N LEU A 40 22.82 8.14 25.87
CA LEU A 40 21.96 9.30 26.10
C LEU A 40 21.73 9.57 27.59
N ARG A 41 21.47 8.53 28.40
CA ARG A 41 21.35 8.68 29.86
C ARG A 41 22.63 9.20 30.50
N ALA A 42 23.80 8.76 30.02
CA ALA A 42 25.10 9.25 30.48
C ALA A 42 25.34 10.72 30.11
N LEU A 43 24.70 11.22 29.04
CA LEU A 43 24.66 12.65 28.69
C LEU A 43 23.62 13.45 29.51
N GLY A 44 22.86 12.79 30.39
CA GLY A 44 21.82 13.43 31.21
C GLY A 44 20.47 13.59 30.51
N LEU A 45 20.29 13.00 29.33
CA LEU A 45 19.02 13.02 28.60
C LEU A 45 18.03 12.01 29.19
N GLN A 46 16.75 12.39 29.21
CA GLN A 46 15.67 11.54 29.69
C GLN A 46 15.12 10.69 28.54
N ILE A 47 14.87 9.42 28.82
CA ILE A 47 14.23 8.47 27.91
C ILE A 47 12.87 8.13 28.48
N SER A 48 11.80 8.44 27.76
CA SER A 48 10.43 8.38 28.27
C SER A 48 9.97 6.97 28.65
N TYR A 49 10.56 5.93 28.05
CA TYR A 49 10.23 4.53 28.32
C TYR A 49 11.46 3.75 28.77
N ALA A 50 11.34 3.05 29.91
CA ALA A 50 12.42 2.23 30.46
C ALA A 50 12.67 0.95 29.63
N ASP A 51 11.58 0.37 29.13
CA ASP A 51 11.55 -0.89 28.38
C ASP A 51 11.32 -0.63 26.88
N PHE A 52 12.09 -1.31 26.04
CA PHE A 52 11.98 -1.19 24.58
C PHE A 52 12.69 -2.34 23.86
N PHE A 53 12.40 -2.51 22.56
CA PHE A 53 13.12 -3.42 21.68
C PHE A 53 14.16 -2.66 20.84
N ASP A 54 13.71 -1.97 19.81
CA ASP A 54 14.54 -1.29 18.80
C ASP A 54 14.29 0.23 18.71
N THR A 55 13.38 0.75 19.51
CA THR A 55 12.88 2.13 19.38
C THR A 55 12.95 2.84 20.71
N VAL A 56 13.56 4.04 20.73
CA VAL A 56 13.68 4.90 21.90
C VAL A 56 12.96 6.23 21.66
N CYS A 57 12.35 6.76 22.72
CA CYS A 57 11.78 8.10 22.76
C CYS A 57 12.61 8.94 23.74
N VAL A 58 13.22 10.01 23.22
CA VAL A 58 14.16 10.86 23.96
C VAL A 58 13.50 12.22 24.16
N GLU A 59 13.46 12.68 25.41
CA GLU A 59 12.99 14.02 25.74
C GLU A 59 14.08 15.03 25.45
N VAL A 60 13.72 16.11 24.76
CA VAL A 60 14.62 17.16 24.30
C VAL A 60 13.97 18.52 24.47
N GLU A 61 14.77 19.58 24.55
CA GLU A 61 14.23 20.94 24.63
C GLU A 61 13.54 21.36 23.32
N SER A 62 14.08 20.92 22.18
CA SER A 62 13.52 21.17 20.86
C SER A 62 13.78 19.99 19.93
N SER A 63 12.71 19.31 19.50
CA SER A 63 12.78 18.26 18.48
C SER A 63 13.25 18.84 17.15
N ALA A 64 12.79 20.03 16.77
CA ALA A 64 13.19 20.71 15.53
C ALA A 64 14.71 20.89 15.41
N ALA A 65 15.38 21.34 16.48
CA ALA A 65 16.84 21.52 16.46
C ALA A 65 17.59 20.19 16.28
N ILE A 66 17.11 19.11 16.92
CA ILE A 66 17.70 17.78 16.78
C ILE A 66 17.49 17.22 15.37
N LEU A 67 16.28 17.39 14.81
CA LEU A 67 15.97 16.96 13.45
C LEU A 67 16.82 17.70 12.42
N GLU A 68 17.03 19.01 12.57
CA GLU A 68 17.90 19.78 11.67
C GLU A 68 19.35 19.27 11.70
N HIS A 69 19.87 18.93 12.88
CA HIS A 69 21.21 18.34 13.01
C HIS A 69 21.28 16.93 12.40
N ALA A 70 20.23 16.12 12.58
CA ALA A 70 20.13 14.79 12.02
C ALA A 70 20.08 14.83 10.48
N GLU A 71 19.28 15.73 9.91
CA GLU A 71 19.17 15.91 8.47
C GLU A 71 20.51 16.31 7.84
N LYS A 72 21.23 17.28 8.44
CA LYS A 72 22.59 17.66 8.01
C LYS A 72 23.59 16.51 8.09
N ALA A 73 23.35 15.55 8.98
CA ALA A 73 24.15 14.33 9.12
C ALA A 73 23.68 13.19 8.21
N GLY A 74 22.63 13.38 7.41
CA GLY A 74 22.09 12.38 6.48
C GLY A 74 21.22 11.32 7.14
N CYS A 75 20.58 11.60 8.27
CA CYS A 75 19.64 10.69 8.92
C CYS A 75 18.30 11.37 9.24
N ASN A 76 17.21 10.60 9.17
CA ASN A 76 15.87 11.06 9.52
C ASN A 76 15.47 10.50 10.87
N LEU A 77 14.94 11.35 11.75
CA LEU A 77 14.37 10.97 13.04
C LEU A 77 12.90 11.34 13.08
N ARG A 78 12.14 10.77 14.02
CA ARG A 78 10.71 11.03 14.16
C ARG A 78 10.46 12.11 15.20
N ALA A 79 9.88 13.24 14.81
CA ALA A 79 9.33 14.18 15.79
C ALA A 79 8.14 13.56 16.53
N LEU A 80 8.12 13.69 17.86
CA LEU A 80 7.00 13.30 18.73
C LEU A 80 6.52 14.54 19.50
N GLY A 81 6.11 15.55 18.74
CA GLY A 81 5.84 16.90 19.24
C GLY A 81 7.11 17.72 19.49
N PRO A 82 6.98 18.90 20.13
CA PRO A 82 8.08 19.86 20.24
C PRO A 82 9.21 19.41 21.20
N GLY A 83 8.90 18.53 22.16
CA GLY A 83 9.79 18.16 23.25
C GLY A 83 10.32 16.72 23.22
N ALA A 84 10.08 15.97 22.13
CA ALA A 84 10.53 14.58 22.06
C ALA A 84 10.88 14.13 20.64
N VAL A 85 11.84 13.21 20.56
CA VAL A 85 12.28 12.58 19.31
C VAL A 85 12.26 11.06 19.46
N GLY A 86 11.65 10.38 18.49
CA GLY A 86 11.67 8.93 18.33
C GLY A 86 12.78 8.48 17.39
N ILE A 87 13.51 7.45 17.79
CA ILE A 87 14.60 6.84 17.02
C ILE A 87 14.36 5.33 16.99
N SER A 88 14.20 4.76 15.79
CA SER A 88 14.05 3.33 15.57
C SER A 88 15.27 2.79 14.84
N PHE A 89 15.82 1.71 15.36
CA PHE A 89 16.98 1.00 14.81
C PHE A 89 16.55 -0.26 14.08
N ASP A 90 17.38 -0.74 13.17
CA ASP A 90 17.08 -1.92 12.35
C ASP A 90 18.33 -2.76 12.07
N GLU A 91 18.17 -3.83 11.30
CA GLU A 91 19.25 -4.78 10.96
C GLU A 91 20.48 -4.11 10.30
N THR A 92 20.27 -2.99 9.61
CA THR A 92 21.33 -2.26 8.89
C THR A 92 22.17 -1.40 9.82
N THR A 93 21.68 -1.11 11.03
CA THR A 93 22.38 -0.26 12.01
C THR A 93 23.74 -0.84 12.39
N THR A 94 24.76 0.01 12.35
CA THR A 94 26.14 -0.29 12.73
C THR A 94 26.58 0.52 13.96
N PRO A 95 27.69 0.14 14.63
CA PRO A 95 28.26 0.96 15.70
C PRO A 95 28.57 2.40 15.28
N ARG A 96 28.95 2.62 14.03
CA ARG A 96 29.21 3.96 13.47
C ARG A 96 27.95 4.83 13.44
N ASP A 97 26.79 4.24 13.20
CA ASP A 97 25.51 4.97 13.23
C ASP A 97 25.17 5.39 14.66
N ILE A 98 25.52 4.56 15.66
CA ILE A 98 25.39 4.92 17.08
C ILE A 98 26.30 6.09 17.43
N GLU A 99 27.57 6.08 16.98
CA GLU A 99 28.49 7.20 17.18
C GLU A 99 27.98 8.49 16.53
N LEU A 100 27.45 8.40 15.30
CA LEU A 100 26.86 9.53 14.59
C LEU A 100 25.68 10.13 15.38
N LEU A 101 24.74 9.28 15.80
CA LEU A 101 23.59 9.72 16.59
C LEU A 101 24.03 10.31 17.93
N MET A 102 24.97 9.68 18.63
CA MET A 102 25.54 10.22 19.86
C MET A 102 26.16 11.62 19.65
N SER A 103 26.77 11.87 18.48
CA SER A 103 27.32 13.19 18.16
C SER A 103 26.24 14.27 17.96
N ILE A 104 25.10 13.91 17.37
CA ILE A 104 23.95 14.80 17.16
C ILE A 104 23.40 15.30 18.50
N PHE A 105 23.23 14.39 19.46
CA PHE A 105 22.70 14.71 20.79
C PHE A 105 23.70 15.44 21.72
N ARG A 106 24.98 15.55 21.35
CA ARG A 106 25.99 16.32 22.12
C ARG A 106 26.09 17.80 21.76
N GLY A 107 25.60 18.21 20.58
CA GLY A 107 25.50 19.63 20.20
C GLY A 107 26.77 20.33 19.69
N THR A 108 27.87 19.64 19.32
CA THR A 108 28.98 20.12 18.42
C THR A 108 30.14 19.10 18.33
N HIS A 109 31.00 19.24 17.29
CA HIS A 109 32.13 18.38 16.91
C HIS A 109 32.85 17.70 18.09
N VAL A 110 32.81 16.37 18.07
CA VAL A 110 33.67 15.40 18.77
C VAL A 110 34.46 16.03 19.93
N ARG A 111 33.81 16.28 21.06
CA ARG A 111 34.54 16.22 22.33
C ARG A 111 34.83 14.76 22.60
N ASP A 112 36.13 14.49 22.76
CA ASP A 112 36.75 13.25 23.23
C ASP A 112 36.05 12.72 24.49
N VAL A 113 34.91 12.08 24.29
CA VAL A 113 34.69 10.84 25.01
C VAL A 113 35.46 9.81 24.20
N ALA A 114 36.79 9.89 24.31
CA ALA A 114 37.70 8.88 23.80
C ALA A 114 37.16 7.55 24.29
N ASP A 115 36.71 6.70 23.36
CA ASP A 115 36.35 5.31 23.60
C ASP A 115 35.82 5.06 25.01
N ALA A 116 34.80 5.83 25.45
CA ALA A 116 34.08 5.39 26.63
C ALA A 116 33.37 4.14 26.16
N ASP A 117 34.00 3.00 26.44
CA ASP A 117 33.38 1.70 26.46
C ASP A 117 32.01 1.92 27.11
N LEU A 118 30.96 1.98 26.27
CA LEU A 118 29.58 2.17 26.71
C LEU A 118 29.12 0.95 27.53
N GLY A 119 30.04 0.02 27.79
CA GLY A 119 29.89 -1.21 28.53
C GLY A 119 29.04 -2.19 27.75
N GLU A 120 28.82 -3.33 28.37
CA GLU A 120 27.74 -4.19 27.96
C GLU A 120 26.41 -3.55 28.37
N PRO A 121 25.56 -3.13 27.40
CA PRO A 121 24.30 -2.49 27.74
C PRO A 121 23.37 -3.50 28.44
N PRO A 122 22.53 -3.07 29.39
CA PRO A 122 21.58 -3.99 30.00
C PRO A 122 20.51 -4.37 28.97
N ASN A 123 19.93 -5.55 29.14
CA ASN A 123 18.74 -5.94 28.42
C ASN A 123 17.57 -5.06 28.88
N ARG A 124 16.88 -4.41 27.93
CA ARG A 124 15.74 -3.50 28.18
C ARG A 124 14.40 -4.14 27.84
N ILE A 125 14.39 -5.44 27.55
CA ILE A 125 13.17 -6.23 27.46
C ILE A 125 12.82 -6.72 28.88
N PRO A 126 11.62 -6.44 29.41
CA PRO A 126 11.25 -6.83 30.76
C PRO A 126 11.20 -8.36 30.88
N GLN A 127 11.52 -8.89 32.06
CA GLN A 127 11.63 -10.34 32.28
C GLN A 127 10.35 -11.10 31.87
N SER A 128 9.17 -10.50 32.06
CA SER A 128 7.87 -11.06 31.67
C SER A 128 7.66 -11.16 30.16
N ALA A 129 8.40 -10.39 29.35
CA ALA A 129 8.32 -10.37 27.90
C ALA A 129 9.45 -11.16 27.21
N ILE A 130 10.40 -11.72 27.96
CA ILE A 130 11.46 -12.55 27.40
C ILE A 130 10.85 -13.85 26.88
N ARG A 131 10.93 -14.06 25.57
CA ARG A 131 10.40 -15.25 24.91
C ARG A 131 11.19 -16.51 25.32
N ALA A 132 10.51 -17.43 26.01
CA ALA A 132 11.06 -18.75 26.34
C ALA A 132 10.70 -19.86 25.34
N SER A 133 9.66 -19.67 24.51
CA SER A 133 9.21 -20.69 23.56
C SER A 133 10.16 -20.88 22.38
N GLN A 134 10.31 -22.12 21.93
CA GLN A 134 10.97 -22.44 20.67
C GLN A 134 10.11 -21.98 19.47
N PHE A 135 10.76 -21.74 18.33
CA PHE A 135 10.12 -21.34 17.08
C PHE A 135 10.93 -21.84 15.89
N LEU A 136 10.28 -21.95 14.72
CA LEU A 136 10.91 -22.47 13.49
C LEU A 136 11.58 -23.85 13.70
N THR A 137 10.89 -24.73 14.43
CA THR A 137 11.39 -26.07 14.78
C THR A 137 11.26 -27.08 13.64
N HIS A 138 10.47 -26.75 12.61
CA HIS A 138 10.35 -27.60 11.43
C HIS A 138 11.72 -27.70 10.71
N PRO A 139 12.12 -28.88 10.20
CA PRO A 139 13.43 -29.06 9.57
C PRO A 139 13.76 -28.04 8.48
N ILE A 140 12.75 -27.56 7.74
CA ILE A 140 12.95 -26.61 6.65
C ILE A 140 13.71 -25.33 7.05
N PHE A 141 13.58 -24.88 8.30
CA PHE A 141 14.27 -23.67 8.81
C PHE A 141 15.66 -23.96 9.37
N ASN A 142 16.17 -25.18 9.20
CA ASN A 142 17.40 -25.68 9.81
C ASN A 142 18.19 -26.60 8.85
N THR A 143 17.92 -26.54 7.54
CA THR A 143 18.53 -27.42 6.51
C THR A 143 19.10 -26.66 5.31
N HIS A 144 19.05 -25.33 5.32
CA HIS A 144 19.37 -24.48 4.16
C HIS A 144 20.24 -23.27 4.57
N ASP A 145 21.23 -23.54 5.41
CA ASP A 145 22.00 -22.51 6.13
C ASP A 145 23.15 -21.94 5.28
N THR A 146 23.47 -22.56 4.14
CA THR A 146 24.47 -22.06 3.17
C THR A 146 23.82 -21.48 1.92
N GLU A 147 24.49 -20.51 1.28
CA GLU A 147 24.02 -19.91 0.02
C GLU A 147 23.78 -20.97 -1.07
N THR A 148 24.63 -22.01 -1.15
CA THR A 148 24.47 -23.10 -2.14
C THR A 148 23.25 -23.98 -1.85
N GLU A 149 22.98 -24.31 -0.58
CA GLU A 149 21.77 -25.07 -0.22
C GLU A 149 20.51 -24.26 -0.49
N MET A 150 20.54 -22.97 -0.15
CA MET A 150 19.42 -22.06 -0.40
C MET A 150 19.14 -21.90 -1.90
N LEU A 151 20.19 -21.69 -2.71
CA LEU A 151 20.08 -21.63 -4.18
C LEU A 151 19.41 -22.90 -4.74
N ARG A 152 19.84 -24.09 -4.28
CA ARG A 152 19.26 -25.36 -4.72
C ARG A 152 17.81 -25.51 -4.26
N TYR A 153 17.49 -25.07 -3.05
CA TYR A 153 16.14 -25.11 -2.51
C TYR A 153 15.19 -24.22 -3.33
N LEU A 154 15.58 -22.96 -3.56
CA LEU A 154 14.85 -22.02 -4.41
C LEU A 154 14.64 -22.60 -5.82
N LYS A 155 15.69 -23.11 -6.47
CA LYS A 155 15.58 -23.68 -7.81
C LYS A 155 14.67 -24.91 -7.87
N LYS A 156 14.70 -25.75 -6.83
CA LYS A 156 13.82 -26.90 -6.70
C LYS A 156 12.35 -26.48 -6.60
N LEU A 157 12.03 -25.43 -5.84
CA LEU A 157 10.67 -24.90 -5.76
C LEU A 157 10.24 -24.29 -7.10
N GLU A 158 11.07 -23.41 -7.67
CA GLU A 158 10.83 -22.78 -8.98
C GLU A 158 10.52 -23.83 -10.07
N SER A 159 11.26 -24.93 -10.12
CA SER A 159 11.08 -25.99 -11.12
C SER A 159 9.73 -26.74 -11.06
N ARG A 160 8.98 -26.60 -9.96
CA ARG A 160 7.68 -27.24 -9.76
C ARG A 160 6.52 -26.37 -10.26
N ASP A 161 6.78 -25.10 -10.52
CA ASP A 161 5.75 -24.12 -10.84
C ASP A 161 5.82 -23.77 -12.33
N LEU A 162 4.70 -23.93 -13.03
CA LEU A 162 4.58 -23.48 -14.42
C LEU A 162 4.45 -21.96 -14.43
N SER A 163 5.39 -21.28 -15.09
CA SER A 163 5.43 -19.82 -15.21
C SER A 163 5.48 -19.38 -16.68
N LEU A 164 5.45 -18.05 -16.91
CA LEU A 164 5.56 -17.45 -18.23
C LEU A 164 6.93 -17.68 -18.91
N THR A 165 7.93 -18.18 -18.19
CA THR A 165 9.22 -18.59 -18.80
C THR A 165 9.10 -19.89 -19.60
N THR A 166 7.99 -20.62 -19.47
CA THR A 166 7.80 -21.95 -20.06
C THR A 166 6.78 -21.92 -21.19
N SER A 167 5.56 -21.41 -20.92
CA SER A 167 4.48 -21.40 -21.90
C SER A 167 3.47 -20.30 -21.60
N MET A 168 2.54 -20.08 -22.53
CA MET A 168 1.37 -19.24 -22.30
C MET A 168 0.55 -19.77 -21.10
N ILE A 169 0.08 -18.85 -20.26
CA ILE A 169 -0.87 -19.12 -19.17
C ILE A 169 -2.16 -18.34 -19.48
N PRO A 170 -3.14 -18.92 -20.21
CA PRO A 170 -4.30 -18.20 -20.73
C PRO A 170 -5.42 -18.07 -19.69
N LEU A 171 -5.12 -17.51 -18.51
CA LEU A 171 -6.12 -17.25 -17.48
C LEU A 171 -6.96 -16.03 -17.84
N GLY A 172 -8.24 -16.25 -18.16
CA GLY A 172 -9.23 -15.19 -18.40
C GLY A 172 -9.29 -14.22 -17.21
N SER A 173 -9.52 -12.93 -17.50
CA SER A 173 -9.52 -11.83 -16.53
C SER A 173 -8.17 -11.58 -15.81
N CYS A 174 -7.10 -12.32 -16.09
CA CYS A 174 -5.78 -12.12 -15.46
C CYS A 174 -4.78 -11.35 -16.34
N THR A 175 -4.94 -11.34 -17.66
CA THR A 175 -4.03 -10.66 -18.60
C THR A 175 -2.57 -11.03 -18.35
N MET A 176 -2.23 -12.31 -18.53
CA MET A 176 -0.87 -12.84 -18.34
C MET A 176 0.06 -12.40 -19.49
N LYS A 177 0.38 -11.11 -19.54
CA LYS A 177 1.25 -10.49 -20.54
C LYS A 177 2.71 -10.52 -20.13
N LEU A 178 3.58 -10.01 -21.00
CA LEU A 178 5.00 -9.82 -20.71
C LEU A 178 5.18 -8.88 -19.51
N ASN A 179 6.03 -9.28 -18.56
CA ASN A 179 6.63 -8.41 -17.57
C ASN A 179 8.07 -8.16 -18.03
N ALA A 180 8.33 -7.06 -18.73
CA ALA A 180 9.58 -6.89 -19.46
C ALA A 180 10.75 -6.65 -18.50
N THR A 181 11.92 -7.20 -18.79
CA THR A 181 13.09 -7.04 -17.90
C THR A 181 13.43 -5.56 -17.69
N ALA A 182 13.29 -4.72 -18.72
CA ALA A 182 13.50 -3.27 -18.62
C ALA A 182 12.54 -2.59 -17.63
N GLU A 183 11.28 -3.06 -17.52
CA GLU A 183 10.29 -2.56 -16.55
C GLU A 183 10.61 -3.05 -15.13
N MET A 184 11.25 -4.21 -15.01
CA MET A 184 11.57 -4.84 -13.72
C MET A 184 12.86 -4.32 -13.09
N PHE A 185 13.84 -3.87 -13.88
CA PHE A 185 15.14 -3.42 -13.36
C PHE A 185 15.05 -2.31 -12.29
N PRO A 186 14.22 -1.26 -12.45
CA PRO A 186 14.21 -0.15 -11.51
C PRO A 186 13.73 -0.47 -10.10
N ILE A 187 12.96 -1.56 -9.90
CA ILE A 187 12.36 -1.86 -8.59
C ILE A 187 13.39 -2.16 -7.49
N SER A 188 14.63 -2.54 -7.88
CA SER A 188 15.72 -2.84 -6.96
C SER A 188 16.77 -1.73 -6.87
N TRP A 189 16.57 -0.61 -7.57
CA TRP A 189 17.45 0.55 -7.43
C TRP A 189 17.35 1.10 -6.00
N PRO A 190 18.46 1.46 -5.34
CA PRO A 190 18.44 2.02 -4.00
C PRO A 190 17.53 3.24 -3.85
N GLU A 191 17.49 4.09 -4.87
CA GLU A 191 16.67 5.30 -4.96
C GLU A 191 15.17 4.99 -4.94
N ILE A 192 14.77 3.76 -5.29
CA ILE A 192 13.38 3.28 -5.29
C ILE A 192 13.10 2.43 -4.04
N SER A 193 13.97 1.46 -3.77
CA SER A 193 13.73 0.39 -2.81
C SER A 193 14.12 0.71 -1.36
N LYS A 194 14.94 1.75 -1.12
CA LYS A 194 15.45 2.08 0.22
C LYS A 194 14.86 3.35 0.84
N LEU A 195 13.91 4.00 0.17
CA LEU A 195 13.23 5.16 0.73
C LEU A 195 12.19 4.73 1.77
N HIS A 196 12.23 5.38 2.94
CA HIS A 196 11.21 5.22 3.95
C HIS A 196 9.93 5.96 3.49
N PRO A 197 8.72 5.38 3.63
CA PRO A 197 7.48 5.97 3.10
C PRO A 197 7.08 7.31 3.77
N PHE A 198 7.66 7.63 4.93
CA PHE A 198 7.47 8.90 5.63
C PHE A 198 8.73 9.78 5.63
N ALA A 199 9.63 9.60 4.65
CA ALA A 199 10.76 10.52 4.46
C ALA A 199 10.24 11.94 4.12
N PRO A 200 10.98 13.00 4.49
CA PRO A 200 10.64 14.37 4.12
C PRO A 200 10.40 14.53 2.60
N PRO A 201 9.42 15.35 2.17
CA PRO A 201 9.08 15.54 0.75
C PRO A 201 10.27 15.95 -0.14
N GLU A 202 11.23 16.68 0.41
CA GLU A 202 12.43 17.14 -0.29
C GLU A 202 13.33 15.97 -0.70
N GLN A 203 13.26 14.85 0.02
CA GLN A 203 14.02 13.62 -0.23
C GLN A 203 13.29 12.66 -1.18
N THR A 204 12.03 12.94 -1.52
CA THR A 204 11.17 12.07 -2.34
C THR A 204 10.77 12.70 -3.67
N ALA A 205 11.40 13.80 -4.08
CA ALA A 205 11.07 14.54 -5.30
C ALA A 205 10.98 13.66 -6.56
N GLY A 206 11.87 12.67 -6.72
CA GLY A 206 11.80 11.73 -7.84
C GLY A 206 10.57 10.82 -7.81
N TYR A 207 10.13 10.39 -6.62
CA TYR A 207 8.87 9.64 -6.46
C TYR A 207 7.66 10.50 -6.77
N MET A 208 7.68 11.77 -6.36
CA MET A 208 6.61 12.72 -6.66
C MET A 208 6.48 12.91 -8.18
N GLU A 209 7.59 13.15 -8.88
CA GLU A 209 7.59 13.29 -10.34
C GLU A 209 7.07 12.03 -11.05
N MET A 210 7.53 10.84 -10.64
CA MET A 210 7.05 9.57 -11.20
C MET A 210 5.55 9.37 -10.95
N GLY A 211 5.06 9.70 -9.75
CA GLY A 211 3.66 9.63 -9.38
C GLY A 211 2.80 10.54 -10.24
N GLU A 212 3.16 11.82 -10.33
CA GLU A 212 2.47 12.83 -11.14
C GLU A 212 2.42 12.43 -12.63
N GLN A 213 3.54 11.96 -13.18
CA GLN A 213 3.58 11.49 -14.57
C GLN A 213 2.64 10.30 -14.80
N LEU A 214 2.65 9.33 -13.88
CA LEU A 214 1.77 8.16 -13.98
C LEU A 214 0.30 8.56 -13.85
N GLU A 215 -0.03 9.47 -12.93
CA GLU A 215 -1.39 10.00 -12.77
C GLU A 215 -1.88 10.68 -14.06
N ILE A 216 -1.06 11.52 -14.69
CA ILE A 216 -1.39 12.18 -15.97
C ILE A 216 -1.64 11.14 -17.06
N TRP A 217 -0.77 10.14 -17.19
CA TRP A 217 -0.92 9.12 -18.23
C TRP A 217 -2.16 8.26 -18.02
N LEU A 218 -2.42 7.84 -16.78
CA LEU A 218 -3.60 7.04 -16.45
C LEU A 218 -4.89 7.86 -16.61
N ALA A 219 -4.89 9.15 -16.25
CA ALA A 219 -6.01 10.06 -16.51
C ALA A 219 -6.33 10.13 -18.00
N GLU A 220 -5.32 10.31 -18.85
CA GLU A 220 -5.51 10.35 -20.31
C GLU A 220 -6.03 9.02 -20.88
N ILE A 221 -5.47 7.88 -20.43
CA ILE A 221 -5.92 6.54 -20.86
C ILE A 221 -7.38 6.29 -20.48
N THR A 222 -7.84 6.85 -19.37
CA THR A 222 -9.15 6.54 -18.81
C THR A 222 -10.21 7.61 -19.05
N GLY A 223 -9.82 8.82 -19.45
CA GLY A 223 -10.70 9.97 -19.63
C GLY A 223 -11.17 10.57 -18.30
N PHE A 224 -10.45 10.35 -17.20
CA PHE A 224 -10.78 10.88 -15.87
C PHE A 224 -10.00 12.16 -15.54
N ASP A 225 -10.54 12.96 -14.61
CA ASP A 225 -9.94 14.25 -14.21
C ASP A 225 -8.88 14.12 -13.11
N ALA A 226 -8.96 13.06 -12.27
CA ALA A 226 -8.03 12.83 -11.18
C ALA A 226 -7.77 11.33 -10.97
N ILE A 227 -6.56 10.99 -10.52
CA ILE A 227 -6.14 9.64 -10.18
C ILE A 227 -5.72 9.59 -8.71
N SER A 228 -5.95 8.47 -8.04
CA SER A 228 -5.30 8.14 -6.76
C SER A 228 -4.53 6.84 -6.91
N LEU A 229 -3.23 6.88 -6.61
CA LEU A 229 -2.32 5.73 -6.64
C LEU A 229 -2.33 4.90 -5.34
N GLN A 230 -3.06 5.35 -4.31
CA GLN A 230 -3.03 4.74 -2.97
C GLN A 230 -3.50 3.28 -2.90
N PRO A 231 -4.59 2.86 -3.58
CA PRO A 231 -5.09 1.50 -3.39
C PRO A 231 -4.11 0.45 -3.95
N ASN A 232 -3.70 -0.48 -3.11
CA ASN A 232 -2.64 -1.47 -3.40
C ASN A 232 -3.17 -2.81 -3.96
N ALA A 233 -4.42 -2.86 -4.43
CA ALA A 233 -5.00 -4.01 -5.11
C ALA A 233 -6.29 -3.59 -5.84
N GLY A 234 -6.74 -4.36 -6.83
CA GLY A 234 -7.98 -4.03 -7.54
C GLY A 234 -9.21 -3.95 -6.63
N SER A 235 -9.35 -4.90 -5.69
CA SER A 235 -10.41 -4.87 -4.67
C SER A 235 -10.31 -3.66 -3.74
N GLN A 236 -9.10 -3.17 -3.46
CA GLN A 236 -8.92 -1.94 -2.69
C GLN A 236 -9.32 -0.70 -3.52
N GLY A 237 -9.11 -0.73 -4.84
CA GLY A 237 -9.61 0.29 -5.75
C GLY A 237 -11.15 0.31 -5.81
N GLU A 238 -11.78 -0.86 -5.86
CA GLU A 238 -13.25 -0.99 -5.72
C GLU A 238 -13.75 -0.38 -4.42
N PHE A 239 -13.15 -0.78 -3.30
CA PHE A 239 -13.52 -0.25 -1.99
C PHE A 239 -13.34 1.27 -1.92
N ALA A 240 -12.19 1.80 -2.36
CA ALA A 240 -11.91 3.24 -2.36
C ALA A 240 -12.86 4.03 -3.27
N GLY A 241 -13.17 3.51 -4.46
CA GLY A 241 -14.10 4.16 -5.39
C GLY A 241 -15.53 4.21 -4.84
N LEU A 242 -15.99 3.14 -4.19
CA LEU A 242 -17.31 3.11 -3.54
C LEU A 242 -17.37 4.01 -2.30
N LEU A 243 -16.28 4.13 -1.54
CA LEU A 243 -16.17 5.12 -0.46
C LEU A 243 -16.25 6.55 -1.01
N ALA A 244 -15.55 6.86 -2.11
CA ALA A 244 -15.64 8.16 -2.76
C ALA A 244 -17.07 8.50 -3.22
N ILE A 245 -17.79 7.52 -3.80
CA ILE A 245 -19.21 7.67 -4.16
C ILE A 245 -20.07 7.93 -2.90
N ARG A 246 -19.85 7.17 -1.83
CA ARG A 246 -20.60 7.32 -0.57
C ARG A 246 -20.41 8.71 0.03
N GLU A 247 -19.17 9.19 0.11
CA GLU A 247 -18.86 10.51 0.63
C GLU A 247 -19.38 11.63 -0.28
N TYR A 248 -19.40 11.42 -1.60
CA TYR A 248 -20.04 12.34 -2.54
C TYR A 248 -21.55 12.45 -2.31
N HIS A 249 -22.27 11.35 -2.07
CA HIS A 249 -23.68 11.42 -1.67
C HIS A 249 -23.85 12.09 -0.30
N ALA A 250 -23.00 11.78 0.67
CA ALA A 250 -23.06 12.37 2.00
C ALA A 250 -22.89 13.90 1.96
N SER A 251 -21.97 14.40 1.14
CA SER A 251 -21.74 15.84 0.94
C SER A 251 -22.96 16.60 0.42
N ARG A 252 -23.87 15.89 -0.27
CA ARG A 252 -25.13 16.42 -0.83
C ARG A 252 -26.34 16.18 0.08
N GLY A 253 -26.13 15.67 1.29
CA GLY A 253 -27.19 15.30 2.22
C GLY A 253 -27.96 14.03 1.82
N GLU A 254 -27.41 13.23 0.92
CA GLU A 254 -28.04 12.02 0.37
C GLU A 254 -27.53 10.73 1.03
N THR A 255 -27.19 10.76 2.32
CA THR A 255 -26.63 9.60 3.07
C THR A 255 -27.55 8.36 3.09
N HIS A 256 -28.82 8.52 2.73
CA HIS A 256 -29.79 7.43 2.61
C HIS A 256 -29.60 6.60 1.33
N ARG A 257 -28.83 7.09 0.35
CA ARG A 257 -28.48 6.34 -0.86
C ARG A 257 -27.41 5.31 -0.52
N ASN A 258 -27.82 4.04 -0.44
CA ASN A 258 -26.92 2.94 -0.10
C ASN A 258 -27.15 1.67 -0.95
N VAL A 259 -27.99 1.72 -1.99
CA VAL A 259 -28.17 0.60 -2.91
C VAL A 259 -27.09 0.61 -3.99
N CYS A 260 -26.42 -0.54 -4.13
CA CYS A 260 -25.46 -0.79 -5.20
C CYS A 260 -26.01 -1.89 -6.12
N LEU A 261 -26.31 -1.53 -7.37
CA LEU A 261 -26.70 -2.46 -8.41
C LEU A 261 -25.46 -3.19 -8.93
N ILE A 262 -25.51 -4.51 -9.03
CA ILE A 262 -24.37 -5.31 -9.51
C ILE A 262 -24.89 -6.41 -10.46
N PRO A 263 -24.48 -6.43 -11.73
CA PRO A 263 -24.79 -7.53 -12.64
C PRO A 263 -24.35 -8.88 -12.09
N THR A 264 -25.14 -9.93 -12.31
CA THR A 264 -24.81 -11.29 -11.85
C THR A 264 -23.54 -11.87 -12.50
N SER A 265 -23.06 -11.26 -13.58
CA SER A 265 -21.81 -11.61 -14.26
C SER A 265 -20.58 -10.97 -13.61
N ALA A 266 -20.73 -10.00 -12.71
CA ALA A 266 -19.61 -9.25 -12.13
C ALA A 266 -18.61 -10.17 -11.40
N HIS A 267 -17.36 -9.72 -11.30
CA HIS A 267 -16.35 -10.42 -10.51
C HIS A 267 -16.77 -10.46 -9.03
N GLY A 268 -16.39 -11.52 -8.31
CA GLY A 268 -16.82 -11.74 -6.92
C GLY A 268 -16.29 -10.70 -5.92
N THR A 269 -15.30 -9.90 -6.30
CA THR A 269 -14.84 -8.76 -5.49
C THR A 269 -15.86 -7.64 -5.43
N ASN A 270 -16.59 -7.37 -6.53
CA ASN A 270 -17.55 -6.27 -6.61
C ASN A 270 -18.60 -6.31 -5.46
N PRO A 271 -19.36 -7.40 -5.26
CA PRO A 271 -20.32 -7.46 -4.16
C PRO A 271 -19.66 -7.46 -2.78
N ALA A 272 -18.47 -8.05 -2.64
CA ALA A 272 -17.71 -8.02 -1.39
C ALA A 272 -17.27 -6.59 -1.02
N SER A 273 -16.70 -5.85 -1.97
CA SER A 273 -16.28 -4.45 -1.83
C SER A 273 -17.48 -3.54 -1.51
N ALA A 274 -18.61 -3.75 -2.18
CA ALA A 274 -19.84 -3.01 -1.92
C ALA A 274 -20.39 -3.22 -0.50
N VAL A 275 -20.47 -4.47 -0.03
CA VAL A 275 -20.89 -4.77 1.34
C VAL A 275 -19.90 -4.16 2.35
N MET A 276 -18.60 -4.27 2.09
CA MET A 276 -17.56 -3.72 2.95
C MET A 276 -17.64 -2.19 3.07
N ALA A 277 -17.98 -1.50 1.97
CA ALA A 277 -18.21 -0.06 1.94
C ALA A 277 -19.56 0.38 2.56
N GLY A 278 -20.40 -0.57 2.98
CA GLY A 278 -21.68 -0.33 3.65
C GLY A 278 -22.89 -0.26 2.73
N PHE A 279 -22.76 -0.68 1.47
CA PHE A 279 -23.87 -0.71 0.51
C PHE A 279 -24.70 -1.99 0.63
N LYS A 280 -26.00 -1.86 0.32
CA LYS A 280 -26.91 -2.97 0.07
C LYS A 280 -26.79 -3.39 -1.39
N VAL A 281 -26.26 -4.59 -1.62
CA VAL A 281 -26.14 -5.16 -2.96
C VAL A 281 -27.51 -5.61 -3.47
N VAL A 282 -27.87 -5.16 -4.66
CA VAL A 282 -29.04 -5.64 -5.41
C VAL A 282 -28.55 -6.22 -6.74
N PRO A 283 -28.70 -7.54 -6.97
CA PRO A 283 -28.21 -8.15 -8.19
C PRO A 283 -29.03 -7.66 -9.39
N VAL A 284 -28.41 -7.49 -10.57
CA VAL A 284 -29.06 -7.21 -11.86
C VAL A 284 -28.86 -8.41 -12.77
N ALA A 285 -29.91 -8.85 -13.44
CA ALA A 285 -29.89 -10.02 -14.32
C ALA A 285 -29.03 -9.76 -15.56
N CYS A 286 -28.50 -10.84 -16.13
CA CYS A 286 -27.87 -10.83 -17.44
C CYS A 286 -28.70 -11.68 -18.40
N LEU A 287 -28.70 -11.30 -19.67
CA LEU A 287 -29.27 -12.05 -20.77
C LEU A 287 -28.44 -13.32 -21.05
N LYS A 288 -28.97 -14.21 -21.89
CA LYS A 288 -28.34 -15.52 -22.18
C LYS A 288 -27.03 -15.40 -22.94
N ASP A 289 -26.86 -14.34 -23.72
CA ASP A 289 -25.64 -13.98 -24.44
C ASP A 289 -24.60 -13.28 -23.53
N GLY A 290 -24.99 -12.94 -22.30
CA GLY A 290 -24.10 -12.44 -21.27
C GLY A 290 -24.16 -10.93 -21.05
N ASP A 291 -24.96 -10.21 -21.83
CA ASP A 291 -25.19 -8.77 -21.70
C ASP A 291 -26.05 -8.46 -20.47
N ILE A 292 -25.98 -7.24 -19.96
CA ILE A 292 -26.85 -6.78 -18.86
C ILE A 292 -28.30 -6.69 -19.37
N ASP A 293 -29.24 -7.25 -18.61
CA ASP A 293 -30.66 -7.11 -18.91
C ASP A 293 -31.11 -5.67 -18.60
N LEU A 294 -31.21 -4.84 -19.64
CA LEU A 294 -31.64 -3.45 -19.53
C LEU A 294 -33.04 -3.30 -18.93
N ALA A 295 -33.96 -4.24 -19.17
CA ALA A 295 -35.30 -4.16 -18.63
C ALA A 295 -35.28 -4.38 -17.11
N ASP A 296 -34.52 -5.36 -16.64
CA ASP A 296 -34.31 -5.60 -15.22
C ASP A 296 -33.50 -4.48 -14.54
N LEU A 297 -32.48 -3.93 -15.22
CA LEU A 297 -31.74 -2.76 -14.74
C LEU A 297 -32.67 -1.56 -14.52
N ARG A 298 -33.51 -1.23 -15.51
CA ARG A 298 -34.50 -0.13 -15.41
C ARG A 298 -35.48 -0.38 -14.27
N ALA A 299 -36.05 -1.59 -14.19
CA ALA A 299 -36.99 -1.93 -13.13
C ALA A 299 -36.38 -1.80 -11.73
N LYS A 300 -35.10 -2.18 -11.56
CA LYS A 300 -34.38 -2.05 -10.28
C LYS A 300 -33.97 -0.61 -9.99
N ALA A 301 -33.57 0.15 -10.99
CA ALA A 301 -33.29 1.58 -10.85
C ALA A 301 -34.57 2.35 -10.44
N ASP A 302 -35.71 2.05 -11.05
CA ASP A 302 -37.02 2.62 -10.68
C ASP A 302 -37.41 2.24 -9.24
N ALA A 303 -37.31 0.95 -8.89
CA ALA A 303 -37.64 0.44 -7.56
C ALA A 303 -36.75 1.02 -6.45
N HIS A 304 -35.51 1.37 -6.79
CA HIS A 304 -34.52 1.93 -5.89
C HIS A 304 -34.20 3.41 -6.15
N ALA A 305 -35.05 4.15 -6.87
CA ALA A 305 -34.74 5.52 -7.30
C ALA A 305 -34.33 6.46 -6.15
N ARG A 306 -34.92 6.24 -4.95
CA ARG A 306 -34.65 7.01 -3.75
C ARG A 306 -33.33 6.61 -3.06
N ASP A 307 -32.99 5.33 -3.04
CA ASP A 307 -31.84 4.79 -2.30
C ASP A 307 -30.69 4.33 -3.21
N LEU A 308 -30.81 4.49 -4.53
CA LEU A 308 -29.78 4.16 -5.50
C LEU A 308 -28.56 5.06 -5.32
N ALA A 309 -27.43 4.43 -5.08
CA ALA A 309 -26.16 5.10 -4.88
C ALA A 309 -25.17 4.75 -6.00
N ALA A 310 -25.08 3.49 -6.39
CA ALA A 310 -24.12 3.07 -7.41
C ALA A 310 -24.61 1.93 -8.31
N LEU A 311 -24.01 1.84 -9.49
CA LEU A 311 -23.89 0.61 -10.28
C LEU A 311 -22.41 0.21 -10.32
N MET A 312 -22.10 -1.05 -10.12
CA MET A 312 -20.79 -1.60 -10.50
C MET A 312 -20.91 -2.40 -11.79
N VAL A 313 -20.19 -2.01 -12.83
CA VAL A 313 -20.17 -2.68 -14.13
C VAL A 313 -18.74 -3.02 -14.56
N THR A 314 -18.53 -4.13 -15.25
CA THR A 314 -17.24 -4.48 -15.86
C THR A 314 -17.35 -4.27 -17.37
N TYR A 315 -16.44 -3.53 -17.98
CA TYR A 315 -16.45 -3.29 -19.43
C TYR A 315 -15.06 -3.54 -20.07
N PRO A 316 -14.96 -4.30 -21.18
CA PRO A 316 -15.97 -5.25 -21.65
C PRO A 316 -16.36 -6.25 -20.54
N SER A 317 -17.50 -6.90 -20.69
CA SER A 317 -18.07 -7.75 -19.64
C SER A 317 -17.13 -8.91 -19.25
N THR A 318 -17.42 -9.58 -18.14
CA THR A 318 -16.65 -10.77 -17.71
C THR A 318 -16.78 -11.96 -18.68
N HIS A 319 -17.74 -11.91 -19.60
CA HIS A 319 -17.87 -12.84 -20.72
C HIS A 319 -16.94 -12.50 -21.90
N GLY A 320 -16.24 -11.36 -21.87
CA GLY A 320 -15.32 -10.93 -22.92
C GLY A 320 -16.01 -10.26 -24.11
N VAL A 321 -17.21 -9.69 -23.89
CA VAL A 321 -18.03 -9.05 -24.94
C VAL A 321 -18.16 -7.55 -24.68
N PHE A 322 -18.11 -6.76 -25.75
CA PHE A 322 -18.42 -5.33 -25.71
C PHE A 322 -19.93 -5.11 -25.86
N GLU A 323 -20.57 -4.66 -24.79
CA GLU A 323 -22.00 -4.35 -24.77
C GLU A 323 -22.25 -3.03 -25.53
N PRO A 324 -23.10 -3.02 -26.59
CA PRO A 324 -23.38 -1.79 -27.36
C PRO A 324 -24.17 -0.75 -26.55
N THR A 325 -24.70 -1.13 -25.39
CA THR A 325 -25.62 -0.37 -24.54
C THR A 325 -24.95 0.28 -23.33
N ILE A 326 -23.61 0.24 -23.20
CA ILE A 326 -22.90 0.74 -22.01
C ILE A 326 -23.24 2.20 -21.65
N ARG A 327 -23.43 3.08 -22.65
CA ARG A 327 -23.86 4.46 -22.41
C ARG A 327 -25.28 4.54 -21.84
N GLU A 328 -26.19 3.77 -22.41
CA GLU A 328 -27.58 3.70 -21.93
C GLU A 328 -27.64 3.16 -20.49
N ILE A 329 -26.79 2.19 -20.15
CA ILE A 329 -26.64 1.68 -18.78
C ILE A 329 -26.22 2.80 -17.83
N CYS A 330 -25.23 3.61 -18.20
CA CYS A 330 -24.78 4.75 -17.40
C CYS A 330 -25.89 5.80 -17.25
N ASP A 331 -26.54 6.17 -18.37
CA ASP A 331 -27.63 7.15 -18.41
C ASP A 331 -28.80 6.73 -17.49
N ILE A 332 -29.17 5.44 -17.47
CA ILE A 332 -30.21 4.92 -16.56
C ILE A 332 -29.85 5.18 -15.11
N VAL A 333 -28.61 4.89 -14.70
CA VAL A 333 -28.16 5.06 -13.31
C VAL A 333 -28.09 6.54 -12.94
N HIS A 334 -27.52 7.37 -13.82
CA HIS A 334 -27.42 8.81 -13.61
C HIS A 334 -28.79 9.49 -13.54
N ALA A 335 -29.77 9.07 -14.36
CA ALA A 335 -31.14 9.58 -14.32
C ALA A 335 -31.84 9.35 -12.96
N HIS A 336 -31.37 8.36 -12.19
CA HIS A 336 -31.87 8.03 -10.85
C HIS A 336 -30.98 8.57 -9.72
N GLY A 337 -29.99 9.40 -10.06
CA GLY A 337 -29.08 10.06 -9.11
C GLY A 337 -27.96 9.17 -8.60
N GLY A 338 -27.79 7.95 -9.11
CA GLY A 338 -26.68 7.07 -8.77
C GLY A 338 -25.37 7.46 -9.46
N GLN A 339 -24.29 6.76 -9.13
CA GLN A 339 -22.97 6.87 -9.75
C GLN A 339 -22.56 5.55 -10.42
N VAL A 340 -21.71 5.61 -11.43
CA VAL A 340 -21.25 4.44 -12.17
C VAL A 340 -19.80 4.14 -11.79
N TYR A 341 -19.62 3.04 -11.07
CA TYR A 341 -18.32 2.43 -10.85
C TYR A 341 -18.04 1.42 -11.97
N MET A 342 -16.91 1.60 -12.66
CA MET A 342 -16.44 0.63 -13.64
C MET A 342 -15.27 -0.20 -13.08
N ASP A 343 -15.41 -1.51 -13.13
CA ASP A 343 -14.31 -2.45 -12.95
C ASP A 343 -13.43 -2.43 -14.21
N GLY A 344 -12.23 -1.85 -14.08
CA GLY A 344 -11.24 -1.74 -15.16
C GLY A 344 -10.26 -2.91 -15.25
N ALA A 345 -10.55 -4.07 -14.65
CA ALA A 345 -9.72 -5.27 -14.82
C ALA A 345 -9.56 -5.69 -16.29
N ASN A 346 -10.52 -5.33 -17.15
CA ASN A 346 -10.54 -5.64 -18.57
C ASN A 346 -10.03 -4.49 -19.46
N MET A 347 -9.38 -3.47 -18.90
CA MET A 347 -8.86 -2.32 -19.66
C MET A 347 -7.83 -2.68 -20.74
N ASN A 348 -7.26 -3.88 -20.72
CA ASN A 348 -6.39 -4.34 -21.81
C ASN A 348 -7.11 -4.44 -23.16
N ALA A 349 -8.45 -4.52 -23.17
CA ALA A 349 -9.26 -4.47 -24.38
C ALA A 349 -9.65 -3.03 -24.79
N GLN A 350 -9.37 -2.02 -23.95
CA GLN A 350 -9.83 -0.64 -24.13
C GLN A 350 -8.72 0.35 -24.45
N VAL A 351 -7.54 0.19 -23.87
CA VAL A 351 -6.44 1.17 -23.95
C VAL A 351 -6.16 1.55 -25.41
N GLY A 352 -6.29 2.84 -25.73
CA GLY A 352 -6.08 3.39 -27.07
C GLY A 352 -7.27 3.27 -28.03
N LEU A 353 -8.39 2.69 -27.60
CA LEU A 353 -9.60 2.49 -28.41
C LEU A 353 -10.81 3.25 -27.84
N CYS A 354 -11.01 3.17 -26.53
CA CYS A 354 -12.08 3.85 -25.82
C CYS A 354 -11.67 4.15 -24.37
N ARG A 355 -12.36 5.09 -23.74
CA ARG A 355 -12.03 5.58 -22.40
C ARG A 355 -13.28 5.58 -21.50
N PRO A 356 -13.22 4.99 -20.29
CA PRO A 356 -14.33 4.96 -19.34
C PRO A 356 -15.03 6.28 -19.08
N GLY A 357 -14.28 7.35 -18.88
CA GLY A 357 -14.84 8.69 -18.67
C GLY A 357 -15.66 9.21 -19.85
N ASP A 358 -15.33 8.82 -21.08
CA ASP A 358 -16.00 9.31 -22.30
C ASP A 358 -17.37 8.66 -22.55
N TYR A 359 -17.69 7.56 -21.84
CA TYR A 359 -18.95 6.84 -22.02
C TYR A 359 -19.80 6.71 -20.75
N GLY A 360 -19.43 7.44 -19.68
CA GLY A 360 -20.31 7.67 -18.53
C GLY A 360 -19.91 6.99 -17.22
N ALA A 361 -18.71 6.37 -17.13
CA ALA A 361 -18.21 5.93 -15.83
C ALA A 361 -17.81 7.16 -14.99
N ASP A 362 -18.14 7.17 -13.69
CA ASP A 362 -17.73 8.23 -12.76
C ASP A 362 -16.42 7.89 -12.04
N VAL A 363 -16.16 6.59 -11.84
CA VAL A 363 -14.95 6.09 -11.18
C VAL A 363 -14.59 4.72 -11.77
N CYS A 364 -13.29 4.46 -11.91
CA CYS A 364 -12.77 3.18 -12.37
C CYS A 364 -11.49 2.84 -11.63
N HIS A 365 -11.36 1.60 -11.18
CA HIS A 365 -10.03 1.09 -10.79
C HIS A 365 -9.32 0.43 -11.97
N LEU A 366 -8.00 0.49 -11.97
CA LEU A 366 -7.16 -0.25 -12.92
C LEU A 366 -6.38 -1.34 -12.20
N ASN A 367 -6.19 -2.50 -12.82
CA ASN A 367 -5.21 -3.47 -12.32
C ASN A 367 -3.87 -3.26 -13.03
N LEU A 368 -2.93 -2.55 -12.39
CA LEU A 368 -1.59 -2.38 -12.97
C LEU A 368 -0.85 -3.72 -13.16
N HIS A 369 -1.14 -4.68 -12.28
CA HIS A 369 -0.67 -6.07 -12.32
C HIS A 369 -1.40 -6.98 -13.32
N LYS A 370 -2.24 -6.39 -14.19
CA LYS A 370 -2.85 -7.05 -15.34
C LYS A 370 -2.55 -6.26 -16.60
N THR A 371 -3.15 -5.09 -16.74
CA THR A 371 -3.05 -4.28 -17.96
C THR A 371 -1.70 -3.59 -18.12
N PHE A 372 -1.00 -3.27 -17.02
CA PHE A 372 0.21 -2.42 -17.04
C PHE A 372 1.46 -3.12 -16.47
N CYS A 373 1.59 -4.41 -16.78
CA CYS A 373 2.83 -5.18 -16.69
C CYS A 373 3.45 -5.41 -15.29
N ILE A 374 2.88 -4.91 -14.17
CA ILE A 374 3.35 -5.36 -12.84
C ILE A 374 3.22 -6.90 -12.77
N PRO A 375 4.24 -7.63 -12.30
CA PRO A 375 4.23 -9.09 -12.30
C PRO A 375 3.16 -9.66 -11.37
N HIS A 376 2.51 -10.74 -11.79
CA HIS A 376 1.50 -11.42 -10.97
C HIS A 376 2.05 -12.05 -9.69
N GLY A 377 3.36 -12.37 -9.64
CA GLY A 377 4.07 -12.78 -8.42
C GLY A 377 3.51 -14.01 -7.71
N GLY A 378 2.83 -14.92 -8.43
CA GLY A 378 2.14 -16.08 -7.83
C GLY A 378 0.87 -15.72 -7.04
N GLY A 379 0.40 -14.47 -7.14
CA GLY A 379 -0.80 -13.96 -6.44
C GLY A 379 -0.62 -12.59 -5.79
N GLY A 380 0.46 -11.86 -6.09
CA GLY A 380 0.77 -10.52 -5.59
C GLY A 380 2.27 -10.24 -5.65
N PRO A 381 2.71 -8.98 -5.80
CA PRO A 381 1.99 -7.75 -5.46
C PRO A 381 0.95 -7.31 -6.51
N GLY A 382 0.07 -6.39 -6.10
CA GLY A 382 -0.78 -5.62 -7.00
C GLY A 382 -0.73 -4.15 -6.65
N VAL A 383 -1.22 -3.33 -7.59
CA VAL A 383 -1.61 -1.93 -7.38
C VAL A 383 -2.92 -1.72 -8.14
N GLY A 384 -3.83 -0.98 -7.53
CA GLY A 384 -5.21 -0.79 -7.96
C GLY A 384 -5.64 0.67 -8.03
N PRO A 385 -4.92 1.56 -8.73
CA PRO A 385 -5.23 2.99 -8.72
C PRO A 385 -6.65 3.24 -9.22
N ILE A 386 -7.29 4.29 -8.70
CA ILE A 386 -8.61 4.71 -9.15
C ILE A 386 -8.52 6.02 -9.93
N GLY A 387 -9.18 6.07 -11.09
CA GLY A 387 -9.47 7.32 -11.78
C GLY A 387 -10.90 7.73 -11.52
N VAL A 388 -11.14 9.03 -11.36
CA VAL A 388 -12.44 9.59 -11.03
C VAL A 388 -12.77 10.83 -11.86
N ALA A 389 -14.06 11.00 -12.16
CA ALA A 389 -14.58 12.22 -12.74
C ALA A 389 -14.43 13.40 -11.77
N LYS A 390 -14.42 14.62 -12.32
CA LYS A 390 -14.15 15.86 -11.58
C LYS A 390 -14.90 16.02 -10.26
N HIS A 391 -16.18 15.65 -10.22
CA HIS A 391 -17.01 15.82 -9.02
C HIS A 391 -16.67 14.83 -7.90
N LEU A 392 -16.00 13.71 -8.22
CA LEU A 392 -15.54 12.72 -7.25
C LEU A 392 -14.10 13.00 -6.74
N ALA A 393 -13.32 13.83 -7.44
CA ALA A 393 -11.94 14.14 -7.08
C ALA A 393 -11.77 14.65 -5.62
N PRO A 394 -12.66 15.49 -5.05
CA PRO A 394 -12.57 15.92 -3.65
C PRO A 394 -12.77 14.80 -2.61
N TYR A 395 -13.18 13.60 -3.03
CA TYR A 395 -13.47 12.44 -2.16
C TYR A 395 -12.50 11.28 -2.36
N LEU A 396 -11.42 11.48 -3.14
CA LEU A 396 -10.33 10.52 -3.23
C LEU A 396 -9.66 10.29 -1.85
N PRO A 397 -9.06 9.10 -1.62
CA PRO A 397 -8.27 8.86 -0.42
C PRO A 397 -7.18 9.93 -0.27
N ARG A 398 -7.14 10.59 0.89
CA ARG A 398 -6.11 11.60 1.19
C ARG A 398 -4.75 10.98 1.41
N GLU A 399 -3.72 11.77 1.15
CA GLU A 399 -2.36 11.52 1.64
C GLU A 399 -2.35 11.47 3.17
N SER A 400 -1.58 10.54 3.72
CA SER A 400 -1.24 10.53 5.13
C SER A 400 -0.14 11.55 5.38
N ILE A 401 -0.30 12.39 6.40
CA ILE A 401 0.76 13.29 6.85
C ILE A 401 1.20 12.87 8.26
N LEU A 402 2.50 12.93 8.51
CA LEU A 402 3.03 12.82 9.85
C LEU A 402 2.94 14.20 10.49
N ASP A 403 2.05 14.35 11.47
CA ASP A 403 1.89 15.60 12.20
C ASP A 403 3.15 15.85 13.06
N PRO A 404 3.91 16.93 12.81
CA PRO A 404 5.12 17.22 13.59
C PRO A 404 4.80 17.65 15.03
N GLU A 405 3.61 18.18 15.31
CA GLU A 405 3.22 18.64 16.65
C GLU A 405 2.76 17.49 17.55
N THR A 406 2.14 16.45 16.99
CA THR A 406 1.64 15.31 17.76
C THR A 406 2.40 14.01 17.52
N GLY A 407 3.23 13.95 16.48
CA GLY A 407 3.91 12.74 16.01
C GLY A 407 2.96 11.67 15.45
N LYS A 408 1.68 11.98 15.27
CA LYS A 408 0.65 11.04 14.79
C LYS A 408 0.60 11.06 13.27
N VAL A 409 0.33 9.89 12.68
CA VAL A 409 -0.13 9.85 11.30
C VAL A 409 -1.56 10.35 11.31
N ILE A 410 -1.79 11.52 10.72
CA ILE A 410 -3.13 12.09 10.61
C ILE A 410 -3.61 11.97 9.16
N PHE A 411 -4.91 11.76 9.06
CA PHE A 411 -5.64 11.73 7.81
C PHE A 411 -6.55 12.97 7.79
N GLY A 412 -6.00 14.09 7.29
CA GLY A 412 -6.69 15.34 6.97
C GLY A 412 -7.03 16.32 8.10
N GLU A 413 -6.53 17.56 7.93
CA GLU A 413 -7.20 18.88 8.18
C GLU A 413 -6.87 19.90 7.04
N GLY A 414 -6.71 19.45 5.78
CA GLY A 414 -6.38 20.32 4.62
C GLY A 414 -7.50 20.47 3.58
N GLU A 415 -7.28 21.19 2.47
CA GLU A 415 -8.32 21.53 1.47
C GLU A 415 -8.74 20.43 0.46
N ARG A 416 -8.08 19.24 0.39
CA ARG A 416 -8.41 18.19 -0.62
C ARG A 416 -8.56 16.77 -0.05
N GLY A 417 -9.71 16.12 -0.27
CA GLY A 417 -10.04 14.72 0.06
C GLY A 417 -11.01 14.57 1.27
N MET A 418 -11.46 13.37 1.63
CA MET A 418 -12.15 13.11 2.92
C MET A 418 -11.46 11.95 3.66
N ARG A 419 -11.78 11.75 4.95
CA ARG A 419 -11.25 10.60 5.71
C ARG A 419 -11.68 9.29 5.02
N PRO A 420 -10.79 8.28 4.92
CA PRO A 420 -11.13 6.99 4.31
C PRO A 420 -12.37 6.33 4.94
#